data_AF-A0A349FDD0-F1
#
_entry.id   AF-A0A349FDD0-F1
#
_cell.length_a   1.000
_cell.length_b   1.000
_cell.length_c   1.000
_cell.angle_alpha   90.00
_cell.angle_beta   90.00
_cell.angle_gamma   90.00
#
_symmetry.space_group_name_H-M   'P 1'
#
loop_
_entity.id
_entity.type
_entity.pdbx_description
1 polymer ?
#
loop_
_entity_poly.entity_id
_entity_poly.type
_entity_poly.pdbx_seq_one_letter_code
_entity_poly.pdbx_strand_id
1 'polypeptide(L)'
;MSNIGTKFNLANKFIFDPNANSLVDMQNDSDVIRLGSNESRILLFLSEKPNEVVSRNELYDFVWRDQGFEVDDSSLTQAISTLRKLLNDSTKSPEFVKTVPKRGYQLICSVKRTAPLTNGDTLVALLSTDASQNSNDIEPEVDLTVDIENEVEVTAHTKAEHVEDTPSSNTLNLITKLALIVALLLPILAYVLDKPSPSQFNQLAIFDDVVVQTPVNHPSLNDWLPAIEQCVTRYKVSHQGETAPIKVIATGGQNNQLVLNYIHQLTHSGENITVRIFSDQDKINHICQ
;
A
#
# COMPACT_ATOMS: atom_id res chain seq x y z
N MET A 1 -16.26 -0.05 -15.47
CA MET A 1 -16.69 1.27 -14.97
C MET A 1 -15.45 1.99 -14.47
N SER A 2 -15.13 3.17 -15.01
CA SER A 2 -13.93 3.90 -14.61
C SER A 2 -14.11 4.53 -13.22
N ASN A 3 -13.53 3.92 -12.18
CA ASN A 3 -13.52 4.42 -10.80
C ASN A 3 -12.52 5.58 -10.58
N ILE A 4 -12.32 6.42 -11.61
CA ILE A 4 -11.35 7.52 -11.59
C ILE A 4 -11.71 8.48 -10.45
N GLY A 5 -10.81 8.63 -9.49
CA GLY A 5 -10.95 9.53 -8.33
C GLY A 5 -11.93 9.09 -7.24
N THR A 6 -12.54 7.90 -7.33
CA THR A 6 -13.46 7.43 -6.29
C THR A 6 -12.70 7.07 -5.01
N LYS A 7 -13.01 7.75 -3.91
CA LYS A 7 -12.56 7.36 -2.57
C LYS A 7 -13.70 6.70 -1.80
N PHE A 8 -13.36 5.86 -0.83
CA PHE A 8 -14.34 5.22 0.04
C PHE A 8 -14.08 5.63 1.48
N ASN A 9 -15.11 6.13 2.15
CA ASN A 9 -15.08 6.33 3.59
C ASN A 9 -15.61 5.06 4.27
N LEU A 10 -14.76 4.46 5.11
CA LEU A 10 -15.01 3.23 5.85
C LEU A 10 -15.24 3.56 7.33
N ALA A 11 -16.48 3.37 7.80
CA ALA A 11 -16.92 3.61 9.18
C ALA A 11 -16.57 5.01 9.76
N ASN A 12 -16.44 6.04 8.92
CA ASN A 12 -15.92 7.36 9.32
C ASN A 12 -14.58 7.29 10.07
N LYS A 13 -13.82 6.20 9.87
CA LYS A 13 -12.50 5.99 10.48
C LYS A 13 -11.41 6.05 9.42
N PHE A 14 -11.61 5.39 8.28
CA PHE A 14 -10.63 5.38 7.21
C PHE A 14 -11.16 6.01 5.93
N ILE A 15 -10.32 6.79 5.24
CA ILE A 15 -10.52 7.16 3.84
C ILE A 15 -9.61 6.27 2.99
N PHE A 16 -10.22 5.39 2.21
CA PHE A 16 -9.54 4.53 1.25
C PHE A 16 -9.50 5.18 -0.15
N ASP A 17 -8.29 5.30 -0.70
CA ASP A 17 -8.05 5.68 -2.09
C ASP A 17 -7.49 4.49 -2.88
N PRO A 18 -8.30 3.87 -3.76
CA PRO A 18 -7.87 2.72 -4.56
C PRO A 18 -6.85 3.09 -5.64
N ASN A 19 -6.79 4.35 -6.10
CA ASN A 19 -5.86 4.76 -7.15
C ASN A 19 -4.46 5.01 -6.57
N ALA A 20 -4.41 5.55 -5.34
CA ALA A 20 -3.16 5.80 -4.61
C ALA A 20 -2.68 4.61 -3.78
N ASN A 21 -3.47 3.52 -3.70
CA ASN A 21 -3.26 2.39 -2.80
C ASN A 21 -2.98 2.87 -1.37
N SER A 22 -3.85 3.72 -0.83
CA SER A 22 -3.63 4.31 0.50
C SER A 22 -4.90 4.37 1.33
N LEU A 23 -4.72 4.26 2.64
CA LEU A 23 -5.71 4.54 3.67
C LEU A 23 -5.25 5.76 4.46
N VAL A 24 -6.19 6.63 4.83
CA VAL A 24 -5.94 7.73 5.75
C VAL A 24 -6.78 7.49 7.00
N ASP A 25 -6.15 7.41 8.17
CA ASP A 25 -6.86 7.28 9.45
C ASP A 25 -7.35 8.64 9.93
N MET A 26 -8.67 8.87 9.88
CA MET A 26 -9.27 10.13 10.31
C MET A 26 -9.33 10.30 11.83
N GLN A 27 -9.11 9.23 12.60
CA GLN A 27 -9.14 9.29 14.07
C GLN A 27 -7.75 9.53 14.66
N ASN A 28 -6.69 9.19 13.94
CA ASN A 28 -5.33 9.28 14.42
C ASN A 28 -4.42 10.01 13.43
N ASP A 29 -4.15 11.30 13.72
CA ASP A 29 -3.22 12.21 13.03
C ASP A 29 -3.36 12.33 11.49
N SER A 30 -4.42 11.78 10.88
CA SER A 30 -4.55 11.68 9.41
C SER A 30 -3.36 10.98 8.76
N ASP A 31 -2.79 9.99 9.45
CA ASP A 31 -1.65 9.23 8.96
C ASP A 31 -1.99 8.48 7.67
N VAL A 32 -1.11 8.60 6.67
CA VAL A 32 -1.25 7.93 5.37
C VAL A 32 -0.61 6.54 5.44
N ILE A 33 -1.45 5.53 5.50
CA ILE A 33 -1.06 4.12 5.48
C ILE A 33 -1.04 3.64 4.02
N ARG A 34 0.10 3.15 3.56
CA ARG A 34 0.23 2.57 2.21
C ARG A 34 -0.21 1.12 2.19
N LEU A 35 -1.11 0.78 1.27
CA LEU A 35 -1.55 -0.57 0.98
C LEU A 35 -0.69 -1.20 -0.11
N GLY A 36 -0.46 -2.50 -0.02
CA GLY A 36 0.03 -3.27 -1.16
C GLY A 36 -1.05 -3.39 -2.24
N SER A 37 -0.63 -3.71 -3.47
CA SER A 37 -1.55 -3.78 -4.62
C SER A 37 -2.65 -4.82 -4.44
N ASN A 38 -2.36 -5.95 -3.78
CA ASN A 38 -3.35 -7.01 -3.58
C ASN A 38 -4.34 -6.63 -2.48
N GLU A 39 -3.85 -6.08 -1.37
CA GLU A 39 -4.66 -5.57 -0.26
C GLU A 39 -5.61 -4.46 -0.74
N SER A 40 -5.10 -3.53 -1.56
CA SER A 40 -5.89 -2.47 -2.17
C SER A 40 -6.99 -3.01 -3.09
N ARG A 41 -6.66 -3.96 -3.99
CA ARG A 41 -7.67 -4.60 -4.85
C ARG A 41 -8.73 -5.36 -4.06
N ILE A 42 -8.33 -6.10 -3.02
CA ILE A 42 -9.26 -6.80 -2.13
C ILE A 42 -10.20 -5.78 -1.48
N LEU A 43 -9.65 -4.71 -0.89
CA LEU A 43 -10.45 -3.71 -0.21
C LEU A 43 -11.39 -2.97 -1.17
N LEU A 44 -10.94 -2.66 -2.39
CA LEU A 44 -11.78 -2.11 -3.45
C LEU A 44 -12.96 -3.01 -3.76
N PHE A 45 -12.71 -4.29 -4.06
CA PHE A 45 -13.77 -5.22 -4.44
C PHE A 45 -14.79 -5.45 -3.32
N LEU A 46 -14.30 -5.53 -2.07
CA LEU A 46 -15.17 -5.60 -0.90
C LEU A 46 -15.95 -4.30 -0.66
N SER A 47 -15.36 -3.13 -0.95
CA SER A 47 -16.02 -1.82 -0.80
C SER A 47 -17.09 -1.56 -1.88
N GLU A 48 -16.98 -2.21 -3.04
CA GLU A 48 -18.02 -2.18 -4.08
C GLU A 48 -19.24 -3.04 -3.71
N LYS A 49 -19.06 -4.05 -2.85
CA LYS A 49 -20.11 -4.94 -2.36
C LYS A 49 -20.19 -4.95 -0.82
N PRO A 50 -20.47 -3.79 -0.18
CA PRO A 50 -20.48 -3.70 1.28
C PRO A 50 -21.58 -4.59 1.87
N ASN A 51 -21.28 -5.26 2.97
CA ASN A 51 -22.16 -6.22 3.65
C ASN A 51 -22.56 -7.45 2.81
N GLU A 52 -21.93 -7.70 1.66
CA GLU A 52 -22.10 -8.96 0.92
C GLU A 52 -20.95 -9.93 1.16
N VAL A 53 -21.25 -11.23 1.12
CA VAL A 53 -20.22 -12.26 1.24
C VAL A 53 -19.61 -12.49 -0.12
N VAL A 54 -18.38 -12.02 -0.29
CA VAL A 54 -17.58 -12.26 -1.49
C VAL A 54 -16.85 -13.59 -1.34
N SER A 55 -16.97 -14.44 -2.36
CA SER A 55 -16.35 -15.76 -2.32
C SER A 55 -14.84 -15.71 -2.51
N ARG A 56 -14.14 -16.76 -2.06
CA ARG A 56 -12.69 -16.87 -2.28
C ARG A 56 -12.34 -16.87 -3.77
N ASN A 57 -13.13 -17.56 -4.59
CA ASN A 57 -12.92 -17.62 -6.04
C ASN A 57 -13.05 -16.26 -6.70
N GLU A 58 -14.08 -15.47 -6.37
CA GLU A 58 -14.21 -14.10 -6.90
C GLU A 58 -13.02 -13.23 -6.51
N LEU A 59 -12.48 -13.40 -5.29
CA LEU A 59 -11.27 -12.68 -4.87
C LEU A 59 -10.02 -13.16 -5.63
N TYR A 60 -9.87 -14.46 -5.89
CA TYR A 60 -8.76 -14.97 -6.71
C TYR A 60 -8.83 -14.41 -8.13
N ASP A 61 -10.02 -14.43 -8.72
CA ASP A 61 -10.26 -13.94 -10.07
C ASP A 61 -9.87 -12.47 -10.17
N PHE A 62 -10.49 -11.61 -9.36
CA PHE A 62 -10.32 -10.16 -9.45
C PHE A 62 -8.90 -9.68 -9.07
N VAL A 63 -8.30 -10.27 -8.05
CA VAL A 63 -7.05 -9.76 -7.47
C VAL A 63 -5.81 -10.33 -8.17
N TRP A 64 -5.87 -11.59 -8.65
CA TRP A 64 -4.73 -12.29 -9.25
C TRP A 64 -4.97 -12.74 -10.69
N ARG A 65 -6.03 -13.51 -10.99
CA ARG A 65 -6.17 -14.13 -12.33
C ARG A 65 -6.43 -13.10 -13.42
N ASP A 66 -7.23 -12.06 -13.13
CA ASP A 66 -7.44 -10.91 -14.02
C ASP A 66 -6.15 -10.10 -14.24
N GLN A 67 -5.17 -10.26 -13.37
CA GLN A 67 -3.85 -9.66 -13.48
C GLN A 67 -2.82 -10.60 -14.13
N GLY A 68 -3.23 -11.82 -14.53
CA GLY A 68 -2.39 -12.82 -15.17
C GLY A 68 -1.56 -13.68 -14.20
N PHE A 69 -1.90 -13.71 -12.91
CA PHE A 69 -1.20 -14.51 -11.90
C PHE A 69 -2.07 -15.66 -11.40
N GLU A 70 -1.44 -16.80 -11.16
CA GLU A 70 -2.04 -17.93 -10.44
C GLU A 70 -1.34 -18.09 -9.09
N VAL A 71 -2.13 -18.17 -8.03
CA VAL A 71 -1.64 -18.23 -6.65
C VAL A 71 -2.37 -19.30 -5.85
N ASP A 72 -1.74 -19.72 -4.77
CA ASP A 72 -2.27 -20.70 -3.84
C ASP A 72 -3.15 -20.08 -2.75
N ASP A 73 -3.74 -20.94 -1.92
CA ASP A 73 -4.65 -20.52 -0.85
C ASP A 73 -3.99 -19.65 0.24
N SER A 74 -2.68 -19.81 0.44
CA SER A 74 -1.95 -19.03 1.44
C SER A 74 -1.86 -17.55 1.04
N SER A 75 -1.78 -17.25 -0.25
CA SER A 75 -1.65 -15.89 -0.78
C SER A 75 -2.84 -15.00 -0.42
N LEU A 76 -4.08 -15.49 -0.62
CA LEU A 76 -5.29 -14.76 -0.20
C LEU A 76 -5.35 -14.60 1.32
N THR A 77 -4.99 -15.65 2.05
CA THR A 77 -5.04 -15.64 3.51
C THR A 77 -4.04 -14.63 4.09
N GLN A 78 -2.84 -14.55 3.50
CA GLN A 78 -1.81 -13.58 3.87
C GLN A 78 -2.25 -12.15 3.53
N ALA A 79 -2.76 -11.90 2.32
CA ALA A 79 -3.24 -10.58 1.92
C ALA A 79 -4.37 -10.08 2.83
N ILE A 80 -5.33 -10.94 3.20
CA ILE A 80 -6.39 -10.58 4.16
C ILE A 80 -5.80 -10.29 5.56
N SER A 81 -4.82 -11.07 6.00
CA SER A 81 -4.14 -10.86 7.29
C SER A 81 -3.42 -9.51 7.31
N THR A 82 -2.69 -9.17 6.24
CA THR A 82 -2.03 -7.88 6.08
C THR A 82 -3.04 -6.73 6.05
N LEU A 83 -4.12 -6.87 5.26
CA LEU A 83 -5.17 -5.86 5.18
C LEU A 83 -5.80 -5.58 6.56
N ARG A 84 -6.10 -6.62 7.34
CA ARG A 84 -6.62 -6.45 8.71
C ARG A 84 -5.65 -5.71 9.62
N LYS A 85 -4.35 -6.00 9.54
CA LYS A 85 -3.34 -5.25 10.32
C LYS A 85 -3.32 -3.78 9.95
N LEU A 86 -3.39 -3.46 8.65
CA LEU A 86 -3.39 -2.07 8.16
C LEU A 86 -4.68 -1.31 8.53
N LEU A 87 -5.81 -2.01 8.66
CA LEU A 87 -7.07 -1.46 9.17
C LEU A 87 -7.16 -1.46 10.71
N ASN A 88 -6.12 -1.94 11.39
CA ASN A 88 -6.11 -2.16 12.83
C ASN A 88 -7.31 -3.02 13.32
N ASP A 89 -7.70 -4.01 12.51
CA ASP A 89 -8.87 -4.86 12.65
C ASP A 89 -8.54 -6.20 13.35
N SER A 90 -9.41 -6.63 14.26
CA SER A 90 -9.22 -7.85 15.06
C SER A 90 -9.92 -9.05 14.41
N THR A 91 -9.26 -10.22 14.40
CA THR A 91 -9.89 -11.45 13.92
C THR A 91 -10.93 -12.02 14.88
N LYS A 92 -10.80 -11.75 16.19
CA LYS A 92 -11.75 -12.21 17.23
C LYS A 92 -12.99 -11.33 17.29
N SER A 93 -12.84 -10.05 16.98
CA SER A 93 -13.87 -9.03 17.02
C SER A 93 -13.75 -8.14 15.77
N PRO A 94 -14.12 -8.65 14.59
CA PRO A 94 -13.94 -7.92 13.34
C PRO A 94 -14.88 -6.72 13.30
N GLU A 95 -14.33 -5.56 12.98
CA GLU A 95 -15.06 -4.31 12.72
C GLU A 95 -15.12 -3.99 11.22
N PHE A 96 -14.12 -4.45 10.47
CA PHE A 96 -14.02 -4.19 9.03
C PHE A 96 -14.21 -5.47 8.22
N VAL A 97 -13.27 -6.40 8.28
CA VAL A 97 -13.27 -7.58 7.41
C VAL A 97 -13.62 -8.82 8.21
N LYS A 98 -14.81 -9.37 7.98
CA LYS A 98 -15.29 -10.61 8.60
C LYS A 98 -15.00 -11.82 7.72
N THR A 99 -14.45 -12.88 8.31
CA THR A 99 -14.36 -14.18 7.64
C THR A 99 -15.69 -14.91 7.78
N VAL A 100 -16.24 -15.38 6.66
CA VAL A 100 -17.42 -16.26 6.65
C VAL A 100 -16.95 -17.67 6.32
N PRO A 101 -16.92 -18.61 7.30
CA PRO A 101 -16.37 -19.95 7.12
C PRO A 101 -16.94 -20.65 5.89
N LYS A 102 -16.06 -21.28 5.09
CA LYS A 102 -16.37 -22.01 3.84
C LYS A 102 -17.01 -21.19 2.72
N ARG A 103 -17.22 -19.88 2.91
CA ARG A 103 -17.85 -19.01 1.91
C ARG A 103 -16.86 -17.97 1.39
N GLY A 104 -16.22 -17.22 2.28
CA GLY A 104 -15.27 -16.18 1.89
C GLY A 104 -15.17 -15.05 2.91
N TYR A 105 -15.23 -13.82 2.43
CA TYR A 105 -15.00 -12.62 3.24
C TYR A 105 -16.10 -11.59 3.01
N GLN A 106 -16.35 -10.76 4.01
CA GLN A 106 -17.38 -9.74 3.99
C GLN A 106 -16.82 -8.47 4.64
N LEU A 107 -17.05 -7.33 4.01
CA LEU A 107 -16.80 -6.03 4.63
C LEU A 107 -18.07 -5.61 5.37
N ILE A 108 -17.99 -5.55 6.70
CA ILE A 108 -19.14 -5.36 7.60
C ILE A 108 -19.27 -3.93 8.12
N CYS A 109 -18.36 -3.04 7.73
CA CYS A 109 -18.39 -1.64 8.12
C CYS A 109 -19.32 -0.82 7.20
N SER A 110 -19.67 0.40 7.64
CA SER A 110 -20.37 1.36 6.78
C SER A 110 -19.43 1.86 5.70
N VAL A 111 -19.84 1.77 4.42
CA VAL A 111 -19.06 2.25 3.28
C VAL A 111 -19.82 3.38 2.60
N LYS A 112 -19.17 4.53 2.43
CA LYS A 112 -19.68 5.67 1.66
C LYS A 112 -18.73 6.00 0.53
N ARG A 113 -19.25 6.12 -0.67
CA ARG A 113 -18.48 6.58 -1.84
C ARG A 113 -18.35 8.10 -1.77
N THR A 114 -17.11 8.59 -1.70
CA THR A 114 -16.78 10.01 -1.82
C THR A 114 -16.26 10.23 -3.23
N ALA A 115 -17.11 10.75 -4.12
CA ALA A 115 -16.66 11.20 -5.43
C ALA A 115 -15.78 12.46 -5.28
N PRO A 116 -14.83 12.71 -6.20
CA PRO A 116 -14.30 14.05 -6.35
C PRO A 116 -15.50 14.93 -6.73
N LEU A 117 -15.76 15.97 -5.94
CA LEU A 117 -16.71 17.00 -6.30
C LEU A 117 -16.23 17.59 -7.64
N THR A 118 -16.90 17.21 -8.72
CA THR A 118 -16.92 18.01 -9.93
C THR A 118 -17.70 19.26 -9.55
N ASN A 119 -17.06 20.43 -9.63
CA ASN A 119 -17.70 21.70 -9.29
C ASN A 119 -19.01 21.86 -10.07
N GLY A 120 -20.11 22.03 -9.33
CA GLY A 120 -21.43 22.33 -9.87
C GLY A 120 -22.46 21.24 -9.60
N ASP A 121 -22.98 21.18 -8.37
CA ASP A 121 -24.42 21.39 -8.13
C ASP A 121 -24.74 21.33 -6.63
N THR A 122 -25.02 22.54 -6.13
CA THR A 122 -25.89 22.95 -5.03
C THR A 122 -26.32 21.93 -3.96
N LEU A 123 -25.84 22.20 -2.74
CA LEU A 123 -26.55 22.16 -1.46
C LEU A 123 -28.07 21.91 -1.57
N VAL A 124 -28.53 20.71 -1.23
CA VAL A 124 -29.79 20.48 -0.50
C VAL A 124 -29.86 19.05 0.02
N ALA A 125 -30.45 18.91 1.21
CA ALA A 125 -30.70 17.69 1.99
C ALA A 125 -29.44 17.17 2.72
N LEU A 126 -29.26 17.34 4.03
CA LEU A 126 -30.23 17.12 5.09
C LEU A 126 -29.87 17.98 6.32
N LEU A 127 -30.49 19.16 6.44
CA LEU A 127 -30.76 19.81 7.72
C LEU A 127 -32.25 19.64 7.98
N SER A 128 -32.58 18.85 9.01
CA SER A 128 -33.85 18.72 9.76
C SER A 128 -33.69 17.39 10.51
N THR A 129 -33.66 17.27 11.84
CA THR A 129 -34.22 18.08 12.95
C THR A 129 -33.49 17.51 14.19
N ASP A 130 -32.86 18.31 15.06
CA ASP A 130 -33.42 18.84 16.33
C ASP A 130 -34.32 17.82 17.07
N ALA A 131 -34.26 17.58 18.38
CA ALA A 131 -33.62 18.24 19.50
C ALA A 131 -33.71 17.31 20.73
N SER A 132 -32.85 17.53 21.73
CA SER A 132 -33.10 17.50 23.20
C SER A 132 -31.79 17.13 23.89
N GLN A 133 -30.94 18.11 24.21
CA GLN A 133 -30.97 19.00 25.39
C GLN A 133 -30.48 18.35 26.67
N ASN A 134 -29.45 19.00 27.24
CA ASN A 134 -29.20 19.25 28.66
C ASN A 134 -29.01 18.04 29.59
N SER A 135 -28.15 18.05 30.60
CA SER A 135 -27.21 19.01 31.17
C SER A 135 -26.66 18.34 32.44
N ASN A 136 -25.56 18.87 32.94
CA ASN A 136 -25.06 18.78 34.33
C ASN A 136 -24.01 17.71 34.61
N ASP A 137 -22.81 18.26 34.82
CA ASP A 137 -21.86 17.91 35.87
C ASP A 137 -22.53 17.33 37.13
N ILE A 138 -21.83 16.41 37.78
CA ILE A 138 -21.50 16.42 39.22
C ILE A 138 -20.88 15.06 39.54
N GLU A 139 -19.60 15.13 39.90
CA GLU A 139 -18.85 14.17 40.70
C GLU A 139 -19.60 13.82 42.00
N PRO A 140 -19.46 12.60 42.52
CA PRO A 140 -19.11 12.57 43.94
C PRO A 140 -18.00 11.58 44.26
N GLU A 141 -17.11 12.11 45.07
CA GLU A 141 -16.12 11.46 45.91
C GLU A 141 -16.79 10.67 47.07
N VAL A 142 -15.97 9.87 47.75
CA VAL A 142 -16.05 9.37 49.14
C VAL A 142 -16.33 7.86 49.33
N ASP A 143 -15.21 7.15 49.46
CA ASP A 143 -14.73 6.39 50.65
C ASP A 143 -15.57 5.23 51.24
N LEU A 144 -14.88 4.10 51.44
CA LEU A 144 -14.88 3.32 52.68
C LEU A 144 -13.71 2.33 52.66
N THR A 145 -12.67 2.71 53.40
CA THR A 145 -11.61 1.94 54.07
C THR A 145 -11.95 0.49 54.44
N VAL A 146 -10.94 -0.41 54.38
CA VAL A 146 -10.51 -1.30 55.48
C VAL A 146 -9.02 -1.65 55.30
N ASP A 147 -8.25 -1.34 56.33
CA ASP A 147 -6.83 -1.61 56.56
C ASP A 147 -6.49 -3.11 56.71
N ILE A 148 -5.23 -3.47 56.47
CA ILE A 148 -4.40 -4.31 57.37
C ILE A 148 -2.92 -4.01 57.04
N GLU A 149 -2.32 -3.24 57.95
CA GLU A 149 -0.94 -3.24 58.50
C GLU A 149 -0.05 -4.46 58.13
N ASN A 150 1.28 -4.40 58.02
CA ASN A 150 2.30 -3.36 58.27
C ASN A 150 3.63 -3.73 57.59
N GLU A 151 4.44 -2.68 57.36
CA GLU A 151 5.90 -2.56 57.18
C GLU A 151 6.77 -3.64 57.88
N VAL A 152 7.85 -4.18 57.25
CA VAL A 152 9.21 -3.60 57.02
C VAL A 152 9.87 -3.22 58.37
N GLU A 153 11.03 -3.73 58.79
CA GLU A 153 12.40 -3.30 58.45
C GLU A 153 13.38 -4.15 59.31
N VAL A 154 14.36 -4.89 58.76
CA VAL A 154 15.82 -4.60 58.71
C VAL A 154 16.70 -5.12 59.87
N THR A 155 17.94 -5.47 59.45
CA THR A 155 19.22 -5.61 60.18
C THR A 155 19.54 -6.85 61.02
N ALA A 156 20.28 -7.77 60.38
CA ALA A 156 21.72 -8.05 60.55
C ALA A 156 22.37 -8.45 61.90
N HIS A 157 23.34 -9.37 61.76
CA HIS A 157 24.45 -9.84 62.65
C HIS A 157 24.20 -11.22 63.31
N THR A 158 25.08 -12.24 63.31
CA THR A 158 26.51 -12.34 62.93
C THR A 158 26.99 -13.81 62.92
N LYS A 159 27.98 -14.09 62.04
CA LYS A 159 29.15 -15.01 62.14
C LYS A 159 29.21 -16.34 61.34
N ALA A 160 30.00 -16.23 60.26
CA ALA A 160 31.13 -17.05 59.81
C ALA A 160 30.98 -18.57 59.59
N GLU A 161 31.16 -18.97 58.32
CA GLU A 161 32.29 -19.82 57.94
C GLU A 161 32.69 -19.54 56.48
N HIS A 162 33.96 -19.84 56.20
CA HIS A 162 34.81 -19.33 55.13
C HIS A 162 34.77 -20.25 53.90
N VAL A 163 34.50 -19.71 52.71
CA VAL A 163 34.91 -20.32 51.43
C VAL A 163 35.38 -19.20 50.51
N GLU A 164 36.68 -19.23 50.21
CA GLU A 164 37.30 -18.44 49.14
C GLU A 164 36.66 -18.81 47.80
N ASP A 165 36.25 -17.81 47.01
CA ASP A 165 36.44 -17.86 45.56
C ASP A 165 36.42 -16.46 44.97
N THR A 166 37.36 -16.25 44.06
CA THR A 166 37.82 -14.97 43.50
C THR A 166 36.88 -14.43 42.41
N PRO A 167 36.80 -13.10 42.19
CA PRO A 167 36.07 -12.55 41.06
C PRO A 167 36.95 -12.64 39.79
N SER A 168 36.63 -13.56 38.89
CA SER A 168 37.27 -13.62 37.57
C SER A 168 36.78 -12.45 36.70
N SER A 169 37.65 -11.45 36.55
CA SER A 169 37.51 -10.43 35.50
C SER A 169 37.73 -11.11 34.14
N ASN A 170 36.63 -11.42 33.46
CA ASN A 170 36.67 -11.99 32.11
C ASN A 170 37.17 -10.96 31.11
N THR A 171 38.50 -10.84 31.01
CA THR A 171 39.13 -10.18 29.87
C THR A 171 38.90 -11.05 28.64
N LEU A 172 37.91 -10.68 27.83
CA LEU A 172 37.56 -11.38 26.59
C LEU A 172 38.83 -11.67 25.76
N ASN A 173 39.10 -12.96 25.53
CA ASN A 173 40.23 -13.45 24.74
C ASN A 173 40.23 -12.79 23.35
N LEU A 174 41.41 -12.55 22.77
CA LEU A 174 41.58 -11.87 21.47
C LEU A 174 40.68 -12.42 20.36
N ILE A 175 40.48 -13.75 20.34
CA ILE A 175 39.59 -14.44 19.40
C ILE A 175 38.13 -13.98 19.56
N THR A 176 37.63 -13.85 20.79
CA THR A 176 36.25 -13.40 21.06
C THR A 176 36.04 -11.93 20.69
N LYS A 177 37.04 -11.07 20.90
CA LYS A 177 37.01 -9.67 20.44
C LYS A 177 37.01 -9.59 18.92
N LEU A 178 37.83 -10.40 18.25
CA LEU A 178 37.88 -10.46 16.79
C LEU A 178 36.55 -10.98 16.22
N ALA A 179 35.94 -11.99 16.85
CA ALA A 179 34.63 -12.50 16.47
C ALA A 179 33.52 -11.44 16.60
N LEU A 180 33.52 -10.64 17.68
CA LEU A 180 32.56 -9.53 17.85
C LEU A 180 32.77 -8.42 16.83
N ILE A 181 34.02 -8.07 16.52
CA ILE A 181 34.36 -7.08 15.48
C ILE A 181 33.89 -7.58 14.11
N VAL A 182 34.17 -8.83 13.76
CA VAL A 182 33.71 -9.43 12.50
C VAL A 182 32.19 -9.47 12.46
N ALA A 183 31.52 -9.87 13.53
CA ALA A 183 30.06 -9.88 13.62
C ALA A 183 29.43 -8.49 13.43
N LEU A 184 30.10 -7.43 13.89
CA LEU A 184 29.66 -6.04 13.72
C LEU A 184 30.02 -5.46 12.33
N LEU A 185 31.15 -5.86 11.75
CA LEU A 185 31.61 -5.38 10.44
C LEU A 185 30.91 -6.07 9.28
N LEU A 186 30.52 -7.35 9.41
CA LEU A 186 29.88 -8.12 8.34
C LEU A 186 28.59 -7.46 7.81
N PRO A 187 27.62 -7.00 8.63
CA PRO A 187 26.43 -6.31 8.12
C PRO A 187 26.75 -4.96 7.48
N ILE A 188 27.73 -4.21 8.02
CA ILE A 188 28.18 -2.93 7.44
C ILE A 188 28.83 -3.18 6.07
N LEU A 189 29.65 -4.20 5.97
CA LEU A 189 30.30 -4.60 4.72
C LEU A 189 29.27 -5.07 3.69
N ALA A 190 28.27 -5.88 4.11
CA ALA A 190 27.17 -6.27 3.24
C ALA A 190 26.42 -5.05 2.70
N TYR A 191 26.07 -4.08 3.56
CA TYR A 191 25.41 -2.84 3.14
C TYR A 191 26.23 -2.00 2.15
N VAL A 192 27.56 -1.96 2.29
CA VAL A 192 28.44 -1.18 1.40
C VAL A 192 28.66 -1.89 0.05
N LEU A 193 28.71 -3.22 0.05
CA LEU A 193 28.94 -4.02 -1.16
C LEU A 193 27.66 -4.17 -2.00
N ASP A 194 26.49 -4.17 -1.37
CA ASP A 194 25.21 -4.37 -2.04
C ASP A 194 24.64 -3.03 -2.52
N LYS A 195 25.32 -2.42 -3.50
CA LYS A 195 24.74 -1.28 -4.24
C LYS A 195 23.81 -1.82 -5.34
N PRO A 196 22.53 -1.43 -5.38
CA PRO A 196 21.63 -1.89 -6.43
C PRO A 196 22.15 -1.43 -7.80
N SER A 197 22.16 -2.34 -8.77
CA SER A 197 22.48 -1.99 -10.16
C SER A 197 21.44 -1.01 -10.69
N PRO A 198 21.84 0.10 -11.36
CA PRO A 198 20.89 1.05 -11.92
C PRO A 198 20.02 0.35 -12.98
N SER A 199 18.74 0.73 -13.05
CA SER A 199 17.85 0.29 -14.13
C SER A 199 18.37 0.81 -15.47
N GLN A 200 18.88 -0.08 -16.32
CA GLN A 200 19.37 0.26 -17.65
C GLN A 200 18.24 0.13 -18.68
N PHE A 201 18.22 1.05 -19.65
CA PHE A 201 17.24 1.08 -20.73
C PHE A 201 17.93 1.21 -22.09
N ASN A 202 17.42 0.47 -23.08
CA ASN A 202 17.79 0.61 -24.47
C ASN A 202 16.84 1.59 -25.16
N GLN A 203 17.38 2.46 -26.00
CA GLN A 203 16.57 3.31 -26.88
C GLN A 203 16.03 2.48 -28.04
N LEU A 204 14.71 2.49 -28.22
CA LEU A 204 14.04 1.80 -29.32
C LEU A 204 13.96 2.68 -30.57
N ALA A 205 13.45 3.91 -30.40
CA ALA A 205 13.22 4.85 -31.49
C ALA A 205 13.08 6.28 -30.94
N ILE A 206 13.09 7.26 -31.86
CA ILE A 206 12.75 8.65 -31.57
C ILE A 206 11.59 9.02 -32.49
N PHE A 207 10.49 9.48 -31.91
CA PHE A 207 9.32 9.96 -32.65
C PHE A 207 9.01 11.38 -32.21
N ASP A 208 8.99 12.32 -33.14
CA ASP A 208 8.79 13.75 -32.87
C ASP A 208 9.60 14.23 -31.65
N ASP A 209 10.91 14.05 -31.64
CA ASP A 209 11.83 14.44 -30.54
C ASP A 209 11.59 13.75 -29.18
N VAL A 210 10.65 12.80 -29.09
CA VAL A 210 10.38 12.01 -27.88
C VAL A 210 11.15 10.70 -27.96
N VAL A 211 12.01 10.46 -26.97
CA VAL A 211 12.82 9.24 -26.92
C VAL A 211 12.00 8.09 -26.36
N VAL A 212 11.81 7.03 -27.15
CA VAL A 212 11.16 5.80 -26.68
C VAL A 212 12.22 4.80 -26.23
N GLN A 213 12.07 4.29 -25.01
CA GLN A 213 13.02 3.37 -24.38
C GLN A 213 12.31 2.11 -23.85
N THR A 214 13.07 1.03 -23.67
CA THR A 214 12.62 -0.21 -23.04
C THR A 214 13.74 -0.81 -22.17
N PRO A 215 13.46 -1.59 -21.12
CA PRO A 215 14.51 -2.23 -20.31
C PRO A 215 15.46 -3.09 -21.15
N VAL A 216 16.74 -3.17 -20.78
CA VAL A 216 17.77 -3.87 -21.59
C VAL A 216 17.43 -5.33 -21.91
N ASN A 217 16.80 -6.04 -20.97
CA ASN A 217 16.43 -7.45 -21.10
C ASN A 217 14.97 -7.66 -21.55
N HIS A 218 14.32 -6.62 -22.06
CA HIS A 218 12.94 -6.71 -22.55
C HIS A 218 12.89 -7.42 -23.93
N PRO A 219 11.88 -8.27 -24.20
CA PRO A 219 11.64 -8.80 -25.54
C PRO A 219 11.53 -7.72 -26.62
N SER A 220 11.73 -8.08 -27.88
CA SER A 220 11.60 -7.12 -28.99
C SER A 220 10.18 -6.55 -29.08
N LEU A 221 10.09 -5.26 -29.38
CA LEU A 221 8.85 -4.52 -29.60
C LEU A 221 8.69 -4.04 -31.05
N ASN A 222 9.44 -4.63 -32.00
CA ASN A 222 9.43 -4.21 -33.40
C ASN A 222 8.03 -4.19 -34.02
N ASP A 223 7.21 -5.20 -33.74
CA ASP A 223 5.84 -5.33 -34.29
C ASP A 223 4.91 -4.23 -33.76
N TRP A 224 5.25 -3.64 -32.61
CA TRP A 224 4.48 -2.58 -31.97
C TRP A 224 4.94 -1.17 -32.37
N LEU A 225 6.05 -1.02 -33.08
CA LEU A 225 6.60 0.30 -33.45
C LEU A 225 5.58 1.22 -34.14
N PRO A 226 4.74 0.74 -35.10
CA PRO A 226 3.74 1.61 -35.74
C PRO A 226 2.70 2.17 -34.76
N ALA A 227 2.23 1.35 -33.81
CA ALA A 227 1.32 1.81 -32.76
C ALA A 227 1.99 2.77 -31.79
N ILE A 228 3.25 2.49 -31.41
CA ILE A 228 4.03 3.36 -30.54
C ILE A 228 4.18 4.74 -31.19
N GLU A 229 4.60 4.78 -32.46
CA GLU A 229 4.73 6.02 -33.22
C GLU A 229 3.42 6.80 -33.22
N GLN A 230 2.31 6.17 -33.61
CA GLN A 230 1.01 6.81 -33.66
C GLN A 230 0.58 7.37 -32.30
N CYS A 231 0.77 6.61 -31.22
CA CYS A 231 0.45 7.04 -29.86
C CYS A 231 1.32 8.21 -29.41
N VAL A 232 2.63 8.17 -29.67
CA VAL A 232 3.56 9.21 -29.26
C VAL A 232 3.27 10.51 -30.02
N THR A 233 3.14 10.45 -31.35
CA THR A 233 2.80 11.61 -32.17
C THR A 233 1.44 12.20 -31.75
N ARG A 234 0.43 11.36 -31.53
CA ARG A 234 -0.89 11.84 -31.08
C ARG A 234 -0.83 12.50 -29.71
N TYR A 235 -0.11 11.91 -28.76
CA TYR A 235 0.05 12.46 -27.41
C TYR A 235 0.78 13.80 -27.43
N LYS A 236 1.78 13.96 -28.30
CA LYS A 236 2.49 15.23 -28.47
C LYS A 236 1.60 16.35 -29.01
N VAL A 237 0.55 16.03 -29.78
CA VAL A 237 -0.41 17.05 -30.25
C VAL A 237 -1.12 17.74 -29.07
N SER A 238 -1.46 17.01 -28.02
CA SER A 238 -2.10 17.57 -26.82
C SER A 238 -1.12 18.11 -25.77
N HIS A 239 0.17 17.79 -25.88
CA HIS A 239 1.20 18.12 -24.90
C HIS A 239 2.39 18.80 -25.61
N GLN A 240 2.34 20.14 -25.67
CA GLN A 240 3.34 20.96 -26.37
C GLN A 240 4.16 21.83 -25.41
N GLY A 241 5.33 22.27 -25.87
CA GLY A 241 6.21 23.15 -25.11
C GLY A 241 6.73 22.46 -23.84
N GLU A 242 6.56 23.12 -22.69
CA GLU A 242 7.07 22.65 -21.39
C GLU A 242 6.32 21.43 -20.84
N THR A 243 5.13 21.15 -21.37
CA THR A 243 4.31 19.97 -21.03
C THR A 243 4.57 18.79 -21.96
N ALA A 244 5.50 18.90 -22.91
CA ALA A 244 5.83 17.80 -23.81
C ALA A 244 6.57 16.67 -23.05
N PRO A 245 6.30 15.40 -23.36
CA PRO A 245 7.02 14.30 -22.75
C PRO A 245 8.48 14.30 -23.20
N ILE A 246 9.39 14.05 -22.27
CA ILE A 246 10.83 13.91 -22.57
C ILE A 246 11.11 12.52 -23.13
N LYS A 247 10.49 11.52 -22.51
CA LYS A 247 10.72 10.11 -22.85
C LYS A 247 9.49 9.27 -22.59
N VAL A 248 9.41 8.16 -23.31
CA VAL A 248 8.36 7.16 -23.15
C VAL A 248 9.00 5.82 -22.87
N ILE A 249 8.56 5.13 -21.82
CA ILE A 249 9.02 3.78 -21.51
C ILE A 249 7.97 2.79 -22.00
N ALA A 250 8.36 1.97 -22.98
CA ALA A 250 7.53 0.91 -23.57
C ALA A 250 7.85 -0.45 -22.94
N THR A 251 6.83 -1.13 -22.42
CA THR A 251 6.93 -2.48 -21.85
C THR A 251 5.71 -3.34 -22.21
N GLY A 252 5.86 -4.66 -22.16
CA GLY A 252 4.82 -5.62 -22.53
C GLY A 252 4.96 -6.14 -23.96
N GLY A 253 3.88 -6.10 -24.74
CA GLY A 253 3.83 -6.49 -26.15
C GLY A 253 3.66 -8.00 -26.42
N GLN A 254 3.83 -8.86 -25.41
CA GLN A 254 3.75 -10.33 -25.58
C GLN A 254 2.33 -10.89 -25.48
N ASN A 255 1.42 -10.20 -24.79
CA ASN A 255 0.04 -10.67 -24.52
C ASN A 255 -1.01 -9.77 -25.17
N ASN A 256 -0.77 -9.30 -26.40
CA ASN A 256 -1.62 -8.31 -27.10
C ASN A 256 -1.84 -7.00 -26.31
N GLN A 257 -1.00 -6.76 -25.29
CA GLN A 257 -1.07 -5.60 -24.43
C GLN A 257 0.29 -4.92 -24.39
N LEU A 258 0.32 -3.63 -24.73
CA LEU A 258 1.49 -2.78 -24.63
C LEU A 258 1.23 -1.67 -23.60
N VAL A 259 2.24 -1.33 -22.82
CA VAL A 259 2.19 -0.25 -21.83
C VAL A 259 3.19 0.82 -22.21
N LEU A 260 2.71 2.06 -22.34
CA LEU A 260 3.51 3.25 -22.57
C LEU A 260 3.45 4.15 -21.34
N ASN A 261 4.59 4.39 -20.71
CA ASN A 261 4.70 5.36 -19.61
C ASN A 261 5.31 6.65 -20.15
N TYR A 262 4.50 7.69 -20.26
CA TYR A 262 4.94 9.02 -20.67
C TYR A 262 5.56 9.74 -19.47
N ILE A 263 6.79 10.20 -19.64
CA ILE A 263 7.56 10.87 -18.59
C ILE A 263 7.87 12.30 -19.05
N HIS A 264 7.40 13.24 -18.25
CA HIS A 264 7.57 14.68 -18.44
C HIS A 264 8.72 15.24 -17.61
N GLN A 265 8.97 16.53 -17.77
CA GLN A 265 9.91 17.27 -16.92
C GLN A 265 9.50 17.21 -15.45
N LEU A 266 10.49 17.30 -14.54
CA LEU A 266 10.25 17.22 -13.10
C LEU A 266 9.23 18.26 -12.62
N THR A 267 9.29 19.47 -13.20
CA THR A 267 8.36 20.58 -12.98
C THR A 267 6.93 20.29 -13.42
N HIS A 268 6.75 19.38 -14.39
CA HIS A 268 5.45 18.95 -14.94
C HIS A 268 5.22 17.44 -14.72
N SER A 269 5.81 16.86 -13.67
CA SER A 269 5.72 15.43 -13.38
C SER A 269 4.30 14.95 -13.03
N GLY A 270 3.39 15.87 -12.70
CA GLY A 270 1.96 15.58 -12.53
C GLY A 270 1.25 15.11 -13.80
N GLU A 271 1.82 15.39 -14.98
CA GLU A 271 1.30 14.94 -16.28
C GLU A 271 1.80 13.54 -16.66
N ASN A 272 2.65 12.92 -15.82
CA ASN A 272 3.13 11.56 -16.04
C ASN A 272 1.94 10.59 -16.08
N ILE A 273 1.82 9.86 -17.18
CA ILE A 273 0.68 8.98 -17.41
C ILE A 273 1.11 7.66 -18.01
N THR A 274 0.43 6.60 -17.56
CA THR A 274 0.55 5.26 -18.12
C THR A 274 -0.62 5.00 -19.05
N VAL A 275 -0.33 4.81 -20.33
CA VAL A 275 -1.30 4.43 -21.34
C VAL A 275 -1.18 2.93 -21.61
N ARG A 276 -2.30 2.22 -21.61
CA ARG A 276 -2.37 0.80 -21.95
C ARG A 276 -3.08 0.62 -23.28
N ILE A 277 -2.43 -0.11 -24.15
CA ILE A 277 -2.81 -0.34 -25.54
C ILE A 277 -3.16 -1.83 -25.63
N PHE A 278 -4.37 -2.15 -26.08
CA PHE A 278 -4.80 -3.51 -26.32
C PHE A 278 -5.09 -3.66 -27.81
N SER A 279 -4.45 -4.61 -28.48
CA SER A 279 -4.72 -4.86 -29.90
C SER A 279 -4.53 -6.31 -30.24
N ASP A 280 -5.54 -6.87 -30.91
CA ASP A 280 -5.31 -7.98 -31.81
C ASP A 280 -4.41 -7.46 -32.94
N GLN A 281 -3.36 -8.21 -33.29
CA GLN A 281 -2.26 -7.73 -34.16
C GLN A 281 -2.73 -7.13 -35.51
N ASP A 282 -3.96 -7.43 -35.94
CA ASP A 282 -4.56 -6.92 -37.17
C ASP A 282 -5.13 -5.50 -37.10
N LYS A 283 -5.20 -4.86 -35.91
CA LYS A 283 -5.81 -3.51 -35.72
C LYS A 283 -4.88 -2.47 -35.10
N ILE A 284 -3.56 -2.65 -35.27
CA ILE A 284 -2.55 -1.84 -34.59
C ILE A 284 -2.64 -0.33 -34.92
N ASN A 285 -3.14 0.02 -36.11
CA ASN A 285 -3.15 1.39 -36.63
C ASN A 285 -4.29 2.31 -36.09
N HIS A 286 -5.09 1.87 -35.12
CA HIS A 286 -6.24 2.64 -34.62
C HIS A 286 -6.33 2.75 -33.10
N ILE A 287 -5.28 2.40 -32.35
CA ILE A 287 -5.40 2.17 -30.91
C ILE A 287 -5.35 3.48 -30.09
N CYS A 288 -4.83 4.56 -30.65
CA CYS A 288 -4.51 5.79 -29.93
C CYS A 288 -5.52 6.92 -30.19
N GLN A 289 -6.83 6.61 -30.20
CA GLN A 289 -7.89 7.60 -30.42
C GLN A 289 -8.21 8.44 -29.18
#